data_AF-A0A966NU39-F1
#
_entry.id   AF-A0A966NU39-F1
#
_cell.length_a   1.000
_cell.length_b   1.000
_cell.length_c   1.000
_cell.angle_alpha   90.00
_cell.angle_beta   90.00
_cell.angle_gamma   90.00
#
_symmetry.space_group_name_H-M   'P 1'
#
loop_
_entity.id
_entity.type
_entity.pdbx_description
1 polymer ?
#
loop_
_entity_poly.entity_id
_entity_poly.type
_entity_poly.pdbx_seq_one_letter_code
_entity_poly.pdbx_strand_id
1 'polypeptide(L)'
;MYGGVEMSTTSRVLPWRRQQASVTEELVPLFTAYKRRHPKGATSKISAAYEMARAAHQHQSRMSGELYISHPLAVAKIVADIGL
;
A
#
# COMPACT_ATOMS: atom_id res chain seq x y z
N MET A 1 -7.92 35.51 -45.33
CA MET A 1 -7.92 34.03 -45.22
C MET A 1 -7.00 33.67 -44.06
N TYR A 2 -7.49 33.75 -42.81
CA TYR A 2 -6.69 33.42 -41.62
C TYR A 2 -6.72 31.91 -41.38
N GLY A 3 -5.53 31.31 -41.30
CA GLY A 3 -5.35 29.92 -40.89
C GLY A 3 -5.61 29.76 -39.40
N GLY A 4 -6.38 28.73 -39.04
CA GLY A 4 -6.54 28.25 -37.68
C GLY A 4 -6.12 26.78 -37.64
N VAL A 5 -4.94 26.52 -37.10
CA VAL A 5 -4.52 25.19 -36.65
C VAL A 5 -5.30 24.93 -35.37
N GLU A 6 -6.31 24.07 -35.41
CA GLU A 6 -7.01 23.65 -34.19
C GLU A 6 -6.29 22.43 -33.58
N MET A 7 -5.90 22.60 -32.33
CA MET A 7 -4.94 21.78 -31.60
C MET A 7 -5.48 20.40 -31.22
N SER A 8 -4.68 19.38 -31.53
CA SER A 8 -4.84 18.02 -31.05
C SER A 8 -4.71 17.90 -29.51
N THR A 9 -5.47 16.94 -28.98
CA THR A 9 -5.21 16.14 -27.76
C THR A 9 -5.83 16.64 -26.44
N THR A 10 -7.09 16.25 -26.21
CA THR A 10 -7.58 16.08 -24.83
C THR A 10 -6.84 14.89 -24.19
N SER A 11 -5.80 15.20 -23.41
CA SER A 11 -5.11 14.23 -22.56
C SER A 11 -6.12 13.59 -21.60
N ARG A 12 -6.38 12.29 -21.77
CA ARG A 12 -7.17 11.50 -20.82
C ARG A 12 -6.33 11.30 -19.57
N VAL A 13 -6.55 12.14 -18.56
CA VAL A 13 -6.08 11.85 -17.20
C VAL A 13 -6.74 10.55 -16.74
N LEU A 14 -5.95 9.51 -16.53
CA LEU A 14 -6.46 8.24 -16.04
C LEU A 14 -6.91 8.45 -14.58
N PRO A 15 -8.20 8.25 -14.24
CA PRO A 15 -8.64 8.32 -12.86
C PRO A 15 -7.94 7.19 -12.11
N TRP A 16 -7.08 7.58 -11.17
CA TRP A 16 -6.48 6.78 -10.11
C TRP A 16 -6.74 5.26 -10.23
N ARG A 17 -5.81 4.53 -10.85
CA ARG A 17 -5.87 3.06 -10.83
C ARG A 17 -5.62 2.61 -9.40
N ARG A 18 -6.69 2.27 -8.67
CA ARG A 18 -6.61 1.57 -7.37
C ARG A 18 -5.99 0.20 -7.61
N GLN A 19 -4.66 0.09 -7.54
CA GLN A 19 -4.00 -1.21 -7.47
C GLN A 19 -4.37 -1.85 -6.15
N GLN A 20 -5.31 -2.79 -6.19
CA GLN A 20 -5.54 -3.72 -5.08
C GLN A 20 -4.45 -4.78 -5.19
N ALA A 21 -3.34 -4.59 -4.47
CA ALA A 21 -2.36 -5.65 -4.28
C ALA A 21 -3.03 -6.80 -3.50
N SER A 22 -2.57 -8.03 -3.72
CA SER A 22 -3.00 -9.15 -2.86
C SER A 22 -2.41 -8.96 -1.46
N VAL A 23 -3.13 -9.45 -0.44
CA VAL A 23 -2.66 -9.39 0.96
C VAL A 23 -1.25 -9.95 1.11
N THR A 24 -0.95 -11.04 0.41
CA THR A 24 0.37 -11.66 0.43
C THR A 24 1.44 -10.70 -0.08
N GLU A 25 1.19 -10.00 -1.19
CA GLU A 25 2.15 -9.05 -1.78
C GLU A 25 2.41 -7.86 -0.86
N GLU A 26 1.38 -7.34 -0.18
CA GLU A 26 1.53 -6.24 0.78
C GLU A 26 2.40 -6.63 1.99
N LEU A 27 2.37 -7.89 2.39
CA LEU A 27 3.10 -8.40 3.56
C LEU A 27 4.54 -8.81 3.29
N VAL A 28 4.92 -9.10 2.03
CA VAL A 28 6.30 -9.51 1.68
C VAL A 28 7.36 -8.56 2.25
N PRO A 29 7.28 -7.23 2.04
CA PRO A 29 8.30 -6.31 2.54
C PRO A 29 8.44 -6.33 4.07
N LEU A 30 7.31 -6.47 4.79
CA LEU A 30 7.28 -6.56 6.24
C LEU A 30 7.90 -7.87 6.73
N PHE A 31 7.54 -9.00 6.11
CA PHE A 31 8.12 -10.29 6.45
C PHE A 31 9.62 -10.34 6.20
N THR A 32 10.09 -9.78 5.09
CA THR A 32 11.54 -9.66 4.80
C THR A 32 12.25 -8.84 5.87
N ALA A 33 11.69 -7.69 6.27
CA ALA A 33 12.25 -6.85 7.34
C ALA A 33 12.35 -7.60 8.68
N TYR A 34 11.26 -8.25 9.08
CA TYR A 34 11.18 -9.02 10.32
C TYR A 34 12.15 -10.21 10.33
N LYS A 35 12.17 -11.01 9.25
CA LYS A 35 12.99 -12.22 9.14
C LYS A 35 14.49 -11.95 9.16
N ARG A 36 14.93 -10.75 8.76
CA ARG A 36 16.34 -10.36 8.85
C ARG A 36 16.88 -10.39 10.29
N ARG A 37 16.02 -10.13 11.28
CA ARG A 37 16.38 -10.15 12.71
C ARG A 37 15.79 -11.35 13.47
N HIS A 38 14.74 -11.95 12.94
CA HIS A 38 14.10 -13.14 13.50
C HIS A 38 14.06 -14.29 12.47
N PRO A 39 15.18 -14.93 12.10
CA PRO A 39 15.20 -15.95 11.04
C PRO A 39 14.21 -17.09 11.29
N LYS A 40 14.10 -17.52 12.56
CA LYS A 40 13.19 -18.57 13.02
C LYS A 40 11.86 -18.04 13.57
N GLY A 41 11.63 -16.72 13.55
CA GLY A 41 10.40 -16.12 14.06
C GLY A 41 9.19 -16.46 13.20
N ALA A 42 8.06 -16.77 13.82
CA ALA A 42 6.82 -17.09 13.11
C ALA A 42 6.12 -15.80 12.62
N THR A 43 5.65 -15.79 11.38
CA THR A 43 4.94 -14.64 10.78
C THR A 43 3.42 -14.72 10.90
N SER A 44 2.87 -15.84 11.40
CA SER A 44 1.42 -16.06 11.50
C SER A 44 0.69 -14.98 12.31
N LYS A 45 1.29 -14.51 13.41
CA LYS A 45 0.75 -13.40 14.21
C LYS A 45 0.73 -12.08 13.44
N ILE A 46 1.73 -11.83 12.61
CA ILE A 46 1.81 -10.62 11.77
C ILE A 46 0.72 -10.67 10.70
N SER A 47 0.51 -11.82 10.04
CA SER A 47 -0.59 -12.00 9.09
C SER A 47 -1.95 -11.76 9.73
N ALA A 48 -2.20 -12.33 10.92
CA ALA A 48 -3.47 -12.16 11.63
C ALA A 48 -3.70 -10.70 12.06
N ALA A 49 -2.67 -10.01 12.55
CA ALA A 49 -2.75 -8.60 12.91
C ALA A 49 -3.03 -7.72 11.68
N TYR A 50 -2.43 -8.05 10.53
CA TYR A 50 -2.70 -7.35 9.28
C TYR A 50 -4.16 -7.50 8.83
N GLU A 51 -4.72 -8.71 8.85
CA GLU A 51 -6.12 -8.92 8.46
C GLU A 51 -7.09 -8.19 9.39
N MET A 52 -6.82 -8.19 10.70
CA MET A 52 -7.58 -7.39 11.66
C MET A 52 -7.54 -5.90 11.29
N ALA A 53 -6.34 -5.35 11.07
CA ALA A 53 -6.18 -3.94 10.73
C ALA A 53 -6.85 -3.60 9.40
N ARG A 54 -6.71 -4.46 8.39
CA ARG A 54 -7.32 -4.30 7.07
C ARG A 54 -8.83 -4.26 7.15
N ALA A 55 -9.44 -5.17 7.92
CA ALA A 55 -10.88 -5.18 8.16
C ALA A 55 -11.35 -3.91 8.88
N ALA A 56 -10.62 -3.47 9.91
CA ALA A 56 -10.94 -2.25 10.65
C ALA A 56 -10.87 -0.98 9.77
N HIS A 57 -9.94 -0.95 8.82
CA HIS A 57 -9.71 0.20 7.94
C HIS A 57 -10.37 0.09 6.55
N GLN A 58 -11.21 -0.92 6.29
CA GLN A 58 -11.76 -1.21 4.95
C GLN A 58 -12.55 -0.04 4.31
N HIS A 59 -13.16 0.81 5.13
CA HIS A 59 -13.93 1.98 4.69
C HIS A 59 -13.23 3.32 4.99
N GLN A 60 -11.96 3.27 5.42
CA GLN A 60 -11.19 4.46 5.75
C GLN A 60 -10.17 4.75 4.64
N SER A 61 -10.14 6.01 4.20
CA SER A 61 -9.14 6.50 3.27
C SER A 61 -8.35 7.66 3.89
N ARG A 62 -7.12 7.85 3.45
CA ARG A 62 -6.30 9.02 3.78
C ARG A 62 -6.78 10.23 2.98
N MET A 63 -6.35 11.42 3.38
CA MET A 63 -6.60 12.66 2.61
C MET A 63 -6.05 12.58 1.17
N SER A 64 -5.04 11.75 0.93
CA SER A 64 -4.49 11.48 -0.42
C SER A 64 -5.38 10.58 -1.29
N GLY A 65 -6.43 9.96 -0.73
CA GLY A 65 -7.29 8.99 -1.42
C GLY A 65 -6.85 7.52 -1.34
N GLU A 66 -5.68 7.24 -0.75
CA GLU A 66 -5.20 5.88 -0.51
C GLU A 66 -5.97 5.20 0.63
N LEU A 67 -6.04 3.87 0.62
CA LEU A 67 -6.61 3.11 1.75
C LEU A 67 -5.77 3.34 3.00
N TYR A 68 -6.44 3.53 4.15
CA TYR A 68 -5.75 3.88 5.39
C TYR A 68 -4.80 2.77 5.88
N ILE A 69 -5.07 1.51 5.53
CA ILE A 69 -4.24 0.34 5.88
C ILE A 69 -2.76 0.47 5.45
N SER A 70 -2.46 1.27 4.42
CA SER A 70 -1.09 1.52 3.98
C SER A 70 -0.23 2.17 5.08
N HIS A 71 -0.83 2.98 5.94
CA HIS A 71 -0.11 3.69 7.00
C HIS A 71 0.32 2.75 8.14
N PRO A 72 -0.57 1.98 8.81
CA PRO A 72 -0.16 0.97 9.78
C PRO A 72 0.84 -0.04 9.24
N LEU A 73 0.71 -0.46 7.97
CA LEU A 73 1.66 -1.37 7.33
C LEU A 73 3.07 -0.76 7.22
N ALA A 74 3.16 0.50 6.79
CA ALA A 74 4.43 1.22 6.73
C ALA A 74 5.07 1.38 8.12
N VAL A 75 4.27 1.69 9.14
CA VAL A 75 4.74 1.76 10.54
C VAL A 75 5.28 0.41 11.01
N ALA A 76 4.53 -0.68 10.78
CA ALA A 76 4.97 -2.03 11.15
C ALA A 76 6.30 -2.42 10.49
N LYS A 77 6.52 -2.01 9.23
CA LYS A 77 7.79 -2.23 8.53
C LYS A 77 8.95 -1.50 9.22
N ILE A 78 8.77 -0.24 9.61
CA ILE A 78 9.80 0.54 10.33
C ILE A 78 10.13 -0.13 11.66
N VAL A 79 9.12 -0.59 12.40
CA VAL A 79 9.27 -1.30 13.68
C VAL A 79 10.09 -2.59 13.50
N ALA A 80 9.75 -3.40 12.49
CA ALA A 80 10.54 -4.58 12.14
C ALA A 80 11.97 -4.24 11.69
N ASP A 81 12.13 -3.12 10.99
CA ASP A 81 13.42 -2.60 10.54
C ASP A 81 14.32 -2.11 11.70
N ILE A 82 13.79 -1.85 12.90
CA ILE A 82 14.57 -1.57 14.11
C ILE A 82 14.72 -2.78 15.05
N GLY A 83 14.04 -3.89 14.78
CA GLY A 83 14.19 -5.16 15.50
C GLY A 83 13.17 -5.41 16.61
N LEU A 84 11.98 -4.81 16.48
CA LEU A 84 10.82 -5.07 17.32
C LEU A 84 9.77 -5.90 16.56
#